data_AF-A0A975VDZ9-F1
#
_entry.id   AF-A0A975VDZ9-F1
#
_cell.length_a   1.000
_cell.length_b   1.000
_cell.length_c   1.000
_cell.angle_alpha   90.00
_cell.angle_beta   90.00
_cell.angle_gamma   90.00
#
_symmetry.space_group_name_H-M   'P 1'
#
loop_
_entity.id
_entity.type
_entity.pdbx_description
1 polymer ?
#
loop_
_entity_poly.entity_id
_entity_poly.type
_entity_poly.pdbx_seq_one_letter_code
_entity_poly.pdbx_strand_id
1 'polypeptide(L)'
;MHVGPFFLLFIFALMPAAVGAQPVGVSLIGEGRDNVMQNWEVSHEKWRAQPKWHPSSTNPPPLPIAKAVEIADSWLRKRHADVNKLALSQVMLRTQSQTGHGVDERWFYRIEFQPVIAGRKVWGADLVAVVLFDGTVVVPRSEPYATTTK
;
A
#
# COMPACT_ATOMS: atom_id res chain seq x y z
N MET A 1 28.25 36.34 -60.02
CA MET A 1 27.17 35.32 -59.96
C MET A 1 27.27 34.63 -58.61
N HIS A 2 26.30 34.87 -57.72
CA HIS A 2 26.24 34.34 -56.36
C HIS A 2 25.49 33.00 -56.34
N VAL A 3 26.01 32.03 -55.57
CA VAL A 3 25.32 30.78 -55.21
C VAL A 3 25.00 30.89 -53.71
N GLY A 4 23.72 30.91 -53.35
CA GLY A 4 23.25 30.95 -51.95
C GLY A 4 22.96 29.54 -51.42
N PRO A 5 23.15 29.28 -50.11
CA PRO A 5 22.99 27.94 -49.54
C PRO A 5 21.53 27.61 -49.18
N PHE A 6 21.16 26.36 -49.41
CA PHE A 6 19.93 25.72 -48.92
C PHE A 6 20.02 25.50 -47.40
N PHE A 7 19.07 26.06 -46.64
CA PHE A 7 18.84 25.68 -45.25
C PHE A 7 17.75 24.60 -45.20
N LEU A 8 18.11 23.39 -44.75
CA LEU A 8 17.16 22.36 -44.36
C LEU A 8 16.57 22.70 -42.99
N LEU A 9 15.26 22.93 -42.94
CA LEU A 9 14.49 23.11 -41.71
C LEU A 9 14.16 21.72 -41.13
N PHE A 10 14.82 21.33 -40.03
CA PHE A 10 14.39 20.17 -39.24
C PHE A 10 13.20 20.57 -38.37
N ILE A 11 12.00 20.13 -38.73
CA ILE A 11 10.83 20.18 -37.85
C ILE A 11 10.95 18.98 -36.90
N PHE A 12 11.39 19.23 -35.67
CA PHE A 12 11.19 18.26 -34.58
C PHE A 12 9.71 18.24 -34.22
N ALA A 13 9.02 17.17 -34.60
CA ALA A 13 7.71 16.85 -34.05
C ALA A 13 7.88 16.59 -32.54
N LEU A 14 7.44 17.54 -31.72
CA LEU A 14 7.22 17.30 -30.29
C LEU A 14 6.10 16.26 -30.19
N MET A 15 6.44 14.99 -29.93
CA MET A 15 5.45 14.05 -29.45
C MET A 15 5.01 14.54 -28.06
N PRO A 16 3.71 14.66 -27.77
CA PRO A 16 3.27 14.85 -26.40
C PRO A 16 3.75 13.63 -25.61
N ALA A 17 4.63 13.87 -24.63
CA ALA A 17 4.92 12.87 -23.62
C ALA A 17 3.56 12.42 -23.06
N ALA A 18 3.25 11.14 -23.19
CA ALA A 18 2.14 10.56 -22.45
C ALA A 18 2.39 10.93 -20.99
N VAL A 19 1.59 11.84 -20.45
CA VAL A 19 1.59 12.19 -19.03
C VAL A 19 1.18 10.91 -18.34
N GLY A 20 2.17 10.11 -17.93
CA GLY A 20 1.94 8.94 -17.11
C GLY A 20 1.16 9.42 -15.89
N ALA A 21 -0.07 8.94 -15.73
CA ALA A 21 -0.92 9.30 -14.61
C ALA A 21 -0.10 9.13 -13.33
N GLN A 22 0.19 10.23 -12.63
CA GLN A 22 0.88 10.12 -11.36
C GLN A 22 0.05 9.23 -10.44
N PRO A 23 0.69 8.35 -9.65
CA PRO A 23 -0.04 7.49 -8.74
C PRO A 23 -0.90 8.38 -7.84
N VAL A 24 -2.20 8.12 -7.80
CA VAL A 24 -3.20 8.94 -7.08
C VAL A 24 -3.02 8.84 -5.55
N GLY A 25 -2.12 7.96 -5.10
CA GLY A 25 -1.78 7.77 -3.70
C GLY A 25 -0.45 7.05 -3.49
N VAL A 26 -0.12 6.86 -2.22
CA VAL A 26 1.02 6.07 -1.76
C VAL A 26 0.59 4.61 -1.65
N SER A 27 1.16 3.75 -2.49
CA SER A 27 1.01 2.30 -2.36
C SER A 27 1.82 1.81 -1.17
N LEU A 28 1.16 1.09 -0.27
CA LEU A 28 1.75 0.57 0.97
C LEU A 28 2.18 -0.87 0.81
N ILE A 29 1.28 -1.70 0.31
CA ILE A 29 1.44 -3.15 0.13
C ILE A 29 0.64 -3.57 -1.11
N GLY A 30 1.20 -4.51 -1.89
CA GLY A 30 0.48 -5.27 -2.90
C GLY A 30 0.68 -6.77 -2.64
N GLU A 31 -0.40 -7.54 -2.57
CA GLU A 31 -0.37 -9.00 -2.37
C GLU A 31 -1.27 -9.72 -3.37
N GLY A 32 -0.71 -10.67 -4.12
CA GLY A 32 -1.45 -11.50 -5.05
C GLY A 32 -1.98 -12.76 -4.39
N ARG A 33 -3.28 -13.05 -4.52
CA ARG A 33 -3.91 -14.29 -4.08
C ARG A 33 -5.06 -14.67 -5.01
N ASP A 34 -5.13 -15.94 -5.42
CA ASP A 34 -6.24 -16.49 -6.23
C ASP A 34 -6.55 -15.66 -7.49
N ASN A 35 -5.52 -15.24 -8.23
CA ASN A 35 -5.59 -14.35 -9.41
C ASN A 35 -6.12 -12.93 -9.13
N VAL A 36 -6.15 -12.50 -7.87
CA VAL A 36 -6.52 -11.15 -7.45
C VAL A 36 -5.34 -10.48 -6.75
N MET A 37 -4.96 -9.29 -7.20
CA MET A 37 -4.06 -8.41 -6.48
C MET A 37 -4.85 -7.59 -5.47
N GLN A 38 -4.46 -7.63 -4.21
CA GLN A 38 -4.93 -6.71 -3.18
C GLN A 38 -3.90 -5.61 -2.99
N ASN A 39 -4.31 -4.37 -3.26
CA ASN A 39 -3.48 -3.18 -3.13
C ASN A 39 -3.99 -2.31 -1.99
N TRP A 40 -3.13 -2.06 -1.00
CA TRP A 40 -3.38 -1.09 0.07
C TRP A 40 -2.77 0.24 -0.30
N GLU A 41 -3.61 1.25 -0.49
CA GLU A 41 -3.21 2.57 -0.93
C GLU A 41 -3.90 3.65 -0.10
N VAL A 42 -3.19 4.77 0.09
CA VAL A 42 -3.72 5.95 0.78
C VAL A 42 -3.40 7.21 0.00
N SER A 43 -4.21 8.25 0.13
CA SER A 43 -3.91 9.53 -0.52
C SER A 43 -2.60 10.13 0.03
N HIS A 44 -1.91 10.91 -0.80
CA HIS A 44 -0.71 11.64 -0.37
C HIS A 44 -0.99 12.57 0.81
N GLU A 45 -2.16 13.21 0.84
CA GLU A 45 -2.59 14.06 1.95
C GLU A 45 -2.66 13.28 3.25
N LYS A 46 -3.37 12.14 3.25
CA LYS A 46 -3.50 11.27 4.43
C LYS A 46 -2.14 10.73 4.88
N TRP A 47 -1.28 10.34 3.94
CA TRP A 47 0.07 9.87 4.25
C TRP A 47 0.92 10.96 4.92
N ARG A 48 0.92 12.17 4.37
CA ARG A 48 1.69 13.30 4.93
C ARG A 48 1.23 13.70 6.32
N ALA A 49 -0.08 13.64 6.56
CA ALA A 49 -0.72 13.98 7.84
C ALA A 49 -0.43 12.96 8.95
N GLN A 50 0.12 11.78 8.64
CA GLN A 50 0.43 10.80 9.66
C GLN A 50 1.50 11.29 10.64
N PRO A 51 1.38 10.89 11.92
CA PRO A 51 2.44 11.06 12.90
C PRO A 51 3.79 10.53 12.39
N LYS A 52 4.83 11.35 12.53
CA LYS A 52 6.21 10.95 12.26
C LYS A 52 6.73 10.13 13.44
N TRP A 53 7.27 8.95 13.15
CA TRP A 53 7.94 8.12 14.13
C TRP A 53 8.88 7.15 13.42
N HIS A 54 9.93 6.71 14.11
CA HIS A 54 10.93 5.78 13.58
C HIS A 54 11.32 4.75 14.66
N PRO A 55 11.63 3.48 14.34
CA PRO A 55 11.99 2.44 15.31
C PRO A 55 13.17 2.75 16.24
N SER A 56 14.12 3.56 15.77
CA SER A 56 15.26 4.01 16.57
C SER A 56 14.95 5.21 17.48
N SER A 57 13.71 5.71 17.47
CA SER A 57 13.30 6.81 18.34
C SER A 57 13.19 6.33 19.79
N THR A 58 13.46 7.23 20.74
CA THR A 58 13.29 6.95 22.18
C THR A 58 11.82 6.88 22.61
N ASN A 59 10.94 7.56 21.89
CA ASN A 59 9.50 7.55 22.14
C ASN A 59 8.84 6.29 21.54
N PRO A 60 7.79 5.74 22.17
CA PRO A 60 7.01 4.64 21.60
C PRO A 60 6.28 5.06 20.32
N PRO A 61 5.82 4.10 19.49
CA PRO A 61 5.01 4.41 18.32
C PRO A 61 3.72 5.15 18.73
N PRO A 62 3.23 6.11 17.93
CA PRO A 62 2.05 6.92 18.25
C PRO A 62 0.78 6.09 18.51
N LEU A 63 0.67 4.92 17.86
CA LEU A 63 -0.37 3.95 18.13
C LEU A 63 0.26 2.72 18.80
N PRO A 64 -0.15 2.34 20.03
CA PRO A 64 0.33 1.12 20.65
C PRO A 64 -0.07 -0.14 19.86
N ILE A 65 0.83 -1.13 19.79
CA ILE A 65 0.59 -2.40 19.07
C ILE A 65 -0.73 -3.07 19.52
N ALA A 66 -0.99 -3.12 20.83
CA ALA A 66 -2.22 -3.72 21.35
C ALA A 66 -3.48 -3.06 20.78
N LYS A 67 -3.46 -1.72 20.63
CA LYS A 67 -4.59 -0.98 20.06
C LYS A 67 -4.72 -1.21 18.56
N ALA A 68 -3.59 -1.28 17.85
CA ALA A 68 -3.59 -1.60 16.42
C ALA A 68 -4.16 -3.01 16.15
N VAL A 69 -3.82 -4.00 16.98
CA VAL A 69 -4.37 -5.37 16.91
C VAL A 69 -5.88 -5.38 17.17
N GLU A 70 -6.36 -4.66 18.19
CA GLU A 70 -7.80 -4.53 18.48
C GLU A 70 -8.58 -3.92 17.29
N ILE A 71 -8.04 -2.86 16.69
CA ILE A 71 -8.60 -2.20 15.51
C ILE A 71 -8.64 -3.18 14.33
N ALA A 72 -7.55 -3.89 14.09
CA ALA A 72 -7.45 -4.86 13.00
C ALA A 72 -8.41 -6.05 13.16
N ASP A 73 -8.47 -6.67 14.34
CA ASP A 73 -9.40 -7.77 14.63
C ASP A 73 -10.86 -7.33 14.43
N SER A 74 -11.20 -6.15 14.96
CA SER A 74 -12.55 -5.58 14.82
C SER A 74 -12.92 -5.31 13.37
N TRP A 75 -11.99 -4.82 12.56
CA TRP A 75 -12.22 -4.56 11.13
C TRP A 75 -12.35 -5.86 10.33
N LEU A 76 -11.45 -6.82 10.56
CA LEU A 76 -11.46 -8.11 9.86
C LEU A 76 -12.72 -8.92 10.14
N ARG A 77 -13.21 -8.95 11.38
CA ARG A 77 -14.47 -9.64 11.75
C ARG A 77 -15.69 -9.06 11.03
N LYS A 78 -15.72 -7.74 10.82
CA LYS A 78 -16.80 -7.09 10.05
C LYS A 78 -16.73 -7.43 8.57
N ARG A 79 -15.52 -7.54 8.01
CA ARG A 79 -15.29 -7.84 6.60
C ARG A 79 -15.49 -9.33 6.26
N HIS A 80 -15.17 -10.22 7.20
CA HIS A 80 -15.23 -11.67 7.07
C HIS A 80 -16.19 -12.25 8.13
N ALA A 81 -17.47 -11.94 7.98
CA ALA A 81 -18.51 -12.31 8.95
C ALA A 81 -18.70 -13.84 9.07
N ASP A 82 -18.22 -14.61 8.09
CA ASP A 82 -18.17 -16.07 8.07
C ASP A 82 -17.05 -16.65 8.97
N VAL A 83 -16.07 -15.82 9.36
CA VAL A 83 -14.95 -16.24 10.21
C VAL A 83 -15.26 -15.94 11.68
N ASN A 84 -15.71 -16.95 12.40
CA ASN A 84 -16.11 -16.84 13.80
C ASN A 84 -14.94 -16.51 14.75
N LYS A 85 -13.72 -16.96 14.43
CA LYS A 85 -12.56 -16.78 15.29
C LYS A 85 -11.32 -16.50 14.46
N LEU A 86 -10.59 -15.48 14.89
CA LEU A 86 -9.29 -15.08 14.36
C LEU A 86 -8.23 -15.33 15.44
N ALA A 87 -7.04 -15.76 15.02
CA ALA A 87 -5.86 -15.84 15.86
C ALA A 87 -4.78 -14.94 15.28
N LEU A 88 -4.29 -13.99 16.06
CA LEU A 88 -3.15 -13.16 15.67
C LEU A 88 -1.96 -14.07 15.32
N SER A 89 -1.43 -13.92 14.11
CA SER A 89 -0.25 -14.66 13.65
C SER A 89 0.98 -13.76 13.65
N GLN A 90 0.85 -12.53 13.17
CA GLN A 90 2.00 -11.64 13.04
C GLN A 90 1.61 -10.16 13.16
N VAL A 91 2.53 -9.38 13.76
CA VAL A 91 2.50 -7.91 13.69
C VAL A 91 3.82 -7.47 13.10
N MET A 92 3.78 -6.88 11.91
CA MET A 92 4.94 -6.28 11.27
C MET A 92 4.80 -4.77 11.30
N LEU A 93 5.93 -4.14 11.59
CA LEU A 93 6.10 -2.74 11.32
C LEU A 93 6.69 -2.58 9.91
N ARG A 94 6.07 -1.74 9.09
CA ARG A 94 6.47 -1.50 7.69
C ARG A 94 6.65 0.00 7.48
N THR A 95 7.58 0.34 6.60
CA THR A 95 7.80 1.71 6.13
C THR A 95 7.48 1.80 4.66
N GLN A 96 7.09 2.98 4.20
CA GLN A 96 7.11 3.31 2.79
C GLN A 96 7.86 4.61 2.56
N SER A 97 8.80 4.57 1.64
CA SER A 97 9.51 5.73 1.14
C SER A 97 9.57 5.63 -0.38
N GLN A 98 9.15 6.69 -1.07
CA GLN A 98 9.41 6.84 -2.50
C GLN A 98 10.38 8.00 -2.65
N THR A 99 11.65 7.71 -2.36
CA THR A 99 12.76 8.64 -2.62
C THR A 99 12.73 9.06 -4.09
N GLY A 100 12.68 10.36 -4.35
CA GLY A 100 12.51 10.93 -5.70
C GLY A 100 11.09 11.32 -6.09
N HIS A 101 10.05 10.90 -5.34
CA HIS A 101 8.65 11.25 -5.61
C HIS A 101 8.02 12.18 -4.55
N GLY A 102 8.84 12.75 -3.65
CA GLY A 102 8.37 13.68 -2.61
C GLY A 102 7.48 13.03 -1.55
N VAL A 103 7.52 11.70 -1.42
CA VAL A 103 6.81 10.96 -0.36
C VAL A 103 7.74 10.83 0.83
N ASP A 104 7.46 11.59 1.89
CA ASP A 104 8.16 11.43 3.15
C ASP A 104 8.02 10.00 3.68
N GLU A 105 9.07 9.49 4.31
CA GLU A 105 9.01 8.25 5.06
C GLU A 105 7.97 8.34 6.19
N ARG A 106 7.07 7.37 6.24
CA ARG A 106 6.21 7.09 7.40
C ARG A 106 6.10 5.59 7.61
N TRP A 107 5.74 5.23 8.83
CA TRP A 107 5.63 3.86 9.29
C TRP A 107 4.17 3.50 9.57
N PHE A 108 3.85 2.22 9.43
CA PHE A 108 2.52 1.67 9.64
C PHE A 108 2.60 0.20 10.10
N TYR A 109 1.48 -0.33 10.60
CA TYR A 109 1.36 -1.73 10.97
C TYR A 109 0.74 -2.56 9.83
N ARG A 110 1.34 -3.71 9.54
CA ARG A 110 0.72 -4.82 8.82
C ARG A 110 0.46 -5.92 9.84
N ILE A 111 -0.81 -6.28 10.01
CA ILE A 111 -1.24 -7.23 11.03
C ILE A 111 -1.92 -8.40 10.34
N GLU A 112 -1.45 -9.61 10.64
CA GLU A 112 -1.95 -10.85 10.07
C GLU A 112 -2.70 -11.66 11.11
N PHE A 113 -3.82 -12.23 10.68
CA PHE A 113 -4.62 -13.15 11.46
C PHE A 113 -4.87 -14.43 10.68
N GLN A 114 -4.89 -15.55 11.38
CA GLN A 114 -5.31 -16.82 10.84
C GLN A 114 -6.76 -17.10 11.26
N PRO A 115 -7.64 -17.49 10.30
CA PRO A 115 -8.93 -18.06 10.62
C PRO A 115 -8.77 -19.32 11.49
N VAL A 116 -9.65 -19.49 12.47
CA VAL A 116 -9.72 -20.69 13.30
C VAL A 116 -11.04 -21.42 13.00
N ILE A 117 -10.95 -22.57 12.34
CA ILE A 117 -12.08 -23.41 11.94
C ILE A 117 -12.02 -24.71 12.73
N ALA A 118 -13.11 -25.09 13.40
CA ALA A 118 -13.18 -26.28 14.26
C ALA A 118 -12.01 -26.36 15.27
N GLY A 119 -11.63 -25.21 15.84
CA GLY A 119 -10.54 -25.11 16.83
C GLY A 119 -9.12 -25.18 16.25
N ARG A 120 -8.96 -25.27 14.93
CA ARG A 120 -7.65 -25.35 14.26
C ARG A 120 -7.37 -24.09 13.46
N LYS A 121 -6.13 -23.60 13.52
CA LYS A 121 -5.66 -22.48 12.67
C LYS A 121 -5.55 -22.98 11.22
N VAL A 122 -6.03 -22.16 10.28
CA VAL A 122 -5.91 -22.44 8.84
C VAL A 122 -4.69 -21.71 8.30
N TRP A 123 -3.67 -22.48 7.92
CA TRP A 123 -2.43 -21.95 7.35
C TRP A 123 -2.62 -21.55 5.88
N GLY A 124 -1.90 -20.51 5.44
CA GLY A 124 -1.98 -20.01 4.06
C GLY A 124 -3.27 -19.22 3.76
N ALA A 125 -4.12 -19.01 4.77
CA ALA A 125 -5.32 -18.20 4.68
C ALA A 125 -5.23 -16.94 5.54
N ASP A 126 -4.03 -16.37 5.65
CA ASP A 126 -3.81 -15.18 6.45
C ASP A 126 -4.69 -14.02 5.94
N LEU A 127 -5.36 -13.38 6.89
CA LEU A 127 -6.18 -12.20 6.71
C LEU A 127 -5.35 -11.00 7.16
N VAL A 128 -5.20 -10.03 6.27
CA VAL A 128 -4.28 -8.90 6.46
C VAL A 128 -5.08 -7.62 6.73
N ALA A 129 -4.67 -6.91 7.77
CA ALA A 129 -5.09 -5.54 8.02
C ALA A 129 -3.87 -4.60 8.00
N VAL A 130 -4.05 -3.45 7.35
CA VAL A 130 -3.05 -2.37 7.34
C VAL A 130 -3.58 -1.24 8.19
N VAL A 131 -2.86 -0.91 9.26
CA VAL A 131 -3.28 0.10 10.24
C VAL A 131 -2.23 1.20 10.31
N LEU A 132 -2.66 2.43 10.05
CA LEU A 132 -1.86 3.63 10.17
C LEU A 132 -1.70 4.04 11.63
N PHE A 133 -0.69 4.86 11.93
CA PHE A 133 -0.44 5.33 13.31
C PHE A 133 -1.48 6.28 13.87
N ASP A 134 -2.39 6.80 13.06
CA ASP A 134 -3.55 7.55 13.53
C ASP A 134 -4.76 6.63 13.85
N GLY A 135 -4.59 5.30 13.76
CA GLY A 135 -5.64 4.31 13.99
C GLY A 135 -6.51 4.01 12.77
N THR A 136 -6.27 4.64 11.62
CA THR A 136 -7.03 4.37 10.39
C THR A 136 -6.68 2.98 9.83
N VAL A 137 -7.69 2.19 9.48
CA VAL A 137 -7.50 0.97 8.68
C VAL A 137 -7.55 1.31 7.19
N VAL A 138 -6.53 0.90 6.44
CA VAL A 138 -6.48 1.05 5.00
C VAL A 138 -7.25 -0.11 4.36
N VAL A 139 -8.26 0.21 3.56
CA VAL A 139 -9.08 -0.79 2.87
C VAL A 139 -8.37 -1.22 1.58
N PRO A 140 -8.14 -2.52 1.35
CA PRO A 140 -7.54 -2.98 0.09
C PRO A 140 -8.48 -2.77 -1.08
N ARG A 141 -7.93 -2.34 -2.22
CA ARG A 141 -8.57 -2.42 -3.53
C ARG A 141 -8.21 -3.76 -4.17
N SER A 142 -9.20 -4.43 -4.76
CA SER A 142 -9.01 -5.70 -5.46
C SER A 142 -8.96 -5.45 -6.95
N GLU A 143 -7.89 -5.91 -7.60
CA GLU A 143 -7.69 -5.80 -9.04
C GLU A 143 -7.40 -7.20 -9.60
N PRO A 144 -7.99 -7.60 -10.74
CA PRO A 144 -7.60 -8.84 -11.40
C PRO A 144 -6.12 -8.82 -11.71
N TYR A 145 -5.44 -9.94 -11.49
CA TYR A 145 -4.05 -10.07 -11.89
C TYR A 145 -3.96 -9.93 -13.42
N ALA A 146 -3.25 -8.91 -13.91
CA ALA A 146 -3.07 -8.74 -15.35
C ALA A 146 -2.17 -9.85 -15.88
N THR A 147 -2.77 -10.87 -16.49
CA THR A 147 -2.04 -11.89 -17.23
C THR A 147 -1.52 -11.26 -18.51
N THR A 148 -0.31 -10.70 -18.49
CA THR A 148 0.35 -10.26 -19.72
C THR A 148 0.60 -11.50 -20.57
N THR A 149 -0.30 -11.75 -21.53
CA THR A 149 -0.08 -12.75 -22.58
C THR A 149 1.10 -12.24 -23.40
N LYS A 150 2.23 -12.95 -23.32
CA LYS A 150 3.37 -12.73 -24.21
C LYS A 150 3.11 -13.36 -25.57
#